data_AF-A0A2I4DCR0-F1
#
_entry.id   AF-A0A2I4DCR0-F1
#
_cell.length_a   1.000
_cell.length_b   1.000
_cell.length_c   1.000
_cell.angle_alpha   90.00
_cell.angle_beta   90.00
_cell.angle_gamma   90.00
#
_symmetry.space_group_name_H-M   'P 1'
#
loop_
_entity.id
_entity.type
_entity.pdbx_description
1 polymer ?
#
loop_
_entity_poly.entity_id
_entity_poly.type
_entity_poly.pdbx_seq_one_letter_code
_entity_poly.pdbx_strand_id
1 'polypeptide(L)'
;MFVPEGRPTPNNDVGIKYNVKQRPFPEEVDKIPLVKADVSIPDLDDIVSRELEIQHDKLRTLMTKQIEYENSLERRSDEILKSKPFPDPQTDCKPPPPSQEFQTARLFLSQFGFLSLEALKEPNNSRLPPHLIGLDTSLPGFFDDISYLDLLPCRPFDTVFIFYVRAGQKSSSEILRNVESSATVQPHFMEFLLSLGWSVDVGCHPGWTGHLDTSWSLNSCSDTNDIQQAEEAGTPEDTGGSVFNGERKVLYYADALSEIAFVVPSLTESSEQSSVHSDSTVEADTNTDLMPGILRQHNLTLELFPNHSENLESAKKLSPFVRTKRSSTGKPYPQLGPETKVFVVWVERFDDIENFPLSDLLAETSTGLEASLSNSTSCRSVLLEKEVPLIFIHPLKTGLFRIRVHGAVGKFGMVIPLVDGMVVSRRALGFLVRETVINVCRRKRLESDLYNPPHVRRKHKITEIVQRYRNKQLEPEFYTSLFHEAGDGKPHL
;
A
#
# COMPACT_ATOMS: atom_id res chain seq x y z
N MET A 1 -5.44 -16.18 5.18
CA MET A 1 -4.11 -16.50 5.73
C MET A 1 -3.12 -15.63 4.97
N PHE A 2 -2.33 -14.78 5.63
CA PHE A 2 -1.35 -13.93 4.95
C PHE A 2 -0.30 -14.88 4.33
N VAL A 3 -0.24 -14.98 3.00
CA VAL A 3 0.84 -15.71 2.32
C VAL A 3 1.92 -14.67 2.05
N PRO A 4 3.05 -14.71 2.76
CA PRO A 4 4.15 -13.79 2.48
C PRO A 4 4.60 -14.00 1.03
N GLU A 5 4.92 -12.92 0.32
CA GLU A 5 5.61 -13.03 -0.96
C GLU A 5 6.88 -13.89 -0.80
N GLY A 6 7.16 -14.72 -1.81
CA GLY A 6 8.37 -15.54 -1.83
C GLY A 6 9.61 -14.68 -1.70
N ARG A 7 10.62 -15.16 -0.97
CA ARG A 7 11.88 -14.41 -0.84
C ARG A 7 12.46 -14.18 -2.24
N PRO A 8 12.90 -12.95 -2.56
CA PRO A 8 13.57 -12.69 -3.83
C PRO A 8 14.81 -13.58 -3.95
N THR A 9 15.06 -14.11 -5.15
CA THR A 9 16.22 -14.96 -5.41
C THR A 9 17.50 -14.18 -5.11
N PRO A 10 18.51 -14.83 -4.49
CA PRO A 10 19.77 -14.16 -4.19
C PRO A 10 20.45 -13.79 -5.50
N ASN A 11 20.65 -12.49 -5.71
CA ASN A 11 21.38 -11.99 -6.85
C ASN A 11 22.88 -12.12 -6.58
N ASN A 12 23.42 -13.28 -6.94
CA ASN A 12 24.83 -13.62 -6.73
C ASN A 12 25.83 -12.72 -7.50
N ASP A 13 25.33 -11.84 -8.38
CA ASP A 13 26.14 -10.88 -9.16
C ASP A 13 26.26 -9.52 -8.46
N VAL A 14 25.55 -9.31 -7.34
CA VAL A 14 25.51 -8.05 -6.61
C VAL A 14 26.19 -8.22 -5.25
N GLY A 15 27.10 -7.31 -4.91
CA GLY A 15 27.84 -7.31 -3.64
C GLY A 15 29.34 -7.57 -3.78
N ILE A 16 30.11 -7.23 -2.75
CA ILE A 16 31.56 -7.45 -2.72
C ILE A 16 31.81 -8.90 -2.29
N LYS A 17 32.20 -9.75 -3.23
CA LYS A 17 32.72 -11.09 -2.91
C LYS A 17 34.15 -10.95 -2.40
N TYR A 18 34.33 -11.01 -1.09
CA TYR A 18 35.65 -11.09 -0.50
C TYR A 18 36.25 -12.47 -0.78
N ASN A 19 37.23 -12.54 -1.68
CA ASN A 19 38.05 -13.74 -1.84
C ASN A 19 39.08 -13.75 -0.70
N VAL A 20 38.64 -14.16 0.49
CA VAL A 20 39.51 -14.26 1.67
C VAL A 20 40.32 -15.55 1.53
N LYS A 21 41.53 -15.43 0.97
CA LYS A 21 42.51 -16.51 1.09
C LYS A 21 42.97 -16.58 2.53
N GLN A 22 42.67 -17.69 3.21
CA GLN A 22 43.20 -17.93 4.54
C GLN A 22 44.72 -18.00 4.43
N ARG A 23 45.40 -17.06 5.10
CA ARG A 23 46.85 -17.05 5.22
C ARG A 23 47.21 -17.27 6.69
N PRO A 24 48.34 -17.94 6.98
CA PRO A 24 48.85 -18.03 8.36
C PRO A 24 49.14 -16.65 8.96
N PHE A 25 49.54 -15.70 8.12
CA PHE A 25 49.85 -14.32 8.47
C PHE A 25 49.19 -13.33 7.49
N PRO A 26 48.85 -12.10 7.94
CA PRO A 26 48.36 -11.05 7.06
C PRO A 26 49.31 -10.76 5.89
N GLU A 27 48.78 -10.32 4.74
CA GLU A 27 49.59 -9.97 3.56
C GLU A 27 50.58 -8.83 3.85
N GLU A 28 50.26 -7.98 4.82
CA GLU A 28 51.10 -6.88 5.28
C GLU A 28 52.42 -7.37 5.88
N VAL A 29 52.47 -8.59 6.43
CA VAL A 29 53.70 -9.16 7.01
C VAL A 29 54.77 -9.32 5.93
N ASP A 30 54.39 -9.73 4.72
CA ASP A 30 55.31 -9.87 3.58
C ASP A 30 55.88 -8.52 3.12
N LYS A 31 55.25 -7.39 3.51
CA LYS A 31 55.66 -6.02 3.13
C LYS A 31 56.55 -5.35 4.18
N ILE A 32 56.79 -5.99 5.32
CA ILE A 32 57.63 -5.45 6.39
C ILE A 32 59.10 -5.55 5.95
N PRO A 33 59.83 -4.42 5.81
CA PRO A 33 61.24 -4.46 5.46
C PRO A 33 62.05 -5.04 6.63
N LEU A 34 62.80 -6.11 6.35
CA LEU A 34 63.66 -6.76 7.33
C LEU A 34 64.77 -5.81 7.81
N VAL A 35 64.96 -5.73 9.12
CA VAL A 35 66.08 -5.00 9.73
C VAL A 35 67.28 -5.92 9.96
N LYS A 36 68.46 -5.34 10.20
CA LYS A 36 69.70 -6.10 10.44
C LYS A 36 69.60 -7.13 11.59
N ALA A 37 68.70 -6.91 12.54
CA ALA A 37 68.43 -7.85 13.63
C ALA A 37 67.65 -9.09 13.15
N ASP A 38 66.76 -8.96 12.17
CA ASP A 38 65.96 -10.08 11.67
C ASP A 38 66.84 -11.07 10.88
N VAL A 39 67.88 -10.55 10.21
CA VAL A 39 68.88 -11.34 9.47
C VAL A 39 69.89 -12.05 10.41
N SER A 40 69.80 -11.82 11.73
CA SER A 40 70.68 -12.49 12.71
C SER A 40 70.17 -13.88 13.12
N ILE A 41 68.90 -14.19 12.83
CA ILE A 41 68.32 -15.51 13.02
C ILE A 41 68.58 -16.30 11.73
N PRO A 42 69.24 -17.46 11.77
CA PRO A 42 69.49 -18.26 10.57
C PRO A 42 68.18 -18.73 9.95
N ASP A 43 68.16 -18.89 8.62
CA ASP A 43 66.98 -19.41 7.95
C ASP A 43 66.75 -20.88 8.38
N LEU A 44 65.50 -21.32 8.30
CA LEU A 44 65.16 -22.69 8.73
C LEU A 44 66.00 -23.72 7.96
N ASP A 45 66.29 -23.47 6.69
CA ASP A 45 67.14 -24.30 5.82
C ASP A 45 68.60 -24.38 6.30
N ASP A 46 69.10 -23.38 7.03
CA ASP A 46 70.47 -23.37 7.59
C ASP A 46 70.61 -24.24 8.85
N ILE A 47 69.48 -24.57 9.50
CA ILE A 47 69.41 -25.32 10.78
C ILE A 47 68.95 -26.77 10.54
N VAL A 48 68.46 -27.10 9.34
CA VAL A 48 67.91 -28.42 9.02
C VAL A 48 69.04 -29.47 8.94
N SER A 49 69.03 -30.40 9.90
CA SER A 49 69.81 -31.63 9.81
C SER A 49 69.14 -32.65 8.90
N ARG A 50 69.91 -33.62 8.37
CA ARG A 50 69.41 -34.68 7.47
C ARG A 50 68.26 -35.50 8.06
N GLU A 51 68.20 -35.66 9.39
CA GLU A 51 67.08 -36.31 10.07
C GLU A 51 65.84 -35.41 10.11
N LEU A 52 66.03 -34.10 10.30
CA LEU A 52 64.95 -33.12 10.33
C LEU A 52 64.32 -32.91 8.95
N GLU A 53 65.11 -33.02 7.88
CA GLU A 53 64.66 -33.00 6.50
C GLU A 53 63.64 -34.13 6.21
N ILE A 54 63.91 -35.34 6.70
CA ILE A 54 62.99 -36.49 6.58
C ILE A 54 61.66 -36.23 7.31
N GLN A 55 61.70 -35.57 8.47
CA GLN A 55 60.49 -35.22 9.21
C GLN A 55 59.71 -34.08 8.53
N HIS A 56 60.41 -33.09 7.96
CA HIS A 56 59.81 -32.03 7.15
C HIS A 56 59.12 -32.58 5.90
N ASP A 57 59.70 -33.56 5.21
CA ASP A 57 59.07 -34.21 4.06
C ASP A 57 57.80 -34.97 4.42
N LYS A 58 57.78 -35.64 5.57
CA LYS A 58 56.56 -36.26 6.10
C LYS A 58 55.49 -35.21 6.38
N LEU A 59 55.86 -34.09 7.01
CA LEU A 59 54.93 -33.00 7.31
C LEU A 59 54.40 -32.34 6.04
N ARG A 60 55.26 -32.06 5.05
CA ARG A 60 54.85 -31.55 3.73
C ARG A 60 53.84 -32.47 3.07
N THR A 61 54.10 -33.77 3.08
CA THR A 61 53.18 -34.77 2.52
C THR A 61 51.82 -34.76 3.23
N LEU A 62 51.80 -34.62 4.56
CA LEU A 62 50.56 -34.49 5.32
C LEU A 62 49.82 -33.18 5.01
N MET A 63 50.53 -32.06 4.89
CA MET A 63 49.96 -30.78 4.49
C MET A 63 49.35 -30.84 3.10
N THR A 64 50.04 -31.44 2.11
CA THR A 64 49.48 -31.61 0.76
C THR A 64 48.19 -32.43 0.78
N LYS A 65 48.16 -33.54 1.54
CA LYS A 65 46.95 -34.35 1.71
C LYS A 65 45.81 -33.57 2.38
N GLN A 66 46.11 -32.73 3.38
CA GLN A 66 45.12 -31.89 4.05
C GLN A 66 44.53 -30.86 3.08
N ILE A 67 45.38 -30.17 2.29
CA ILE A 67 44.95 -29.19 1.29
C ILE A 67 44.05 -29.86 0.24
N GLU A 68 44.43 -31.04 -0.25
CA GLU A 68 43.61 -31.80 -1.20
C GLU A 68 42.25 -32.18 -0.61
N TYR A 69 42.21 -32.60 0.66
CA TYR A 69 40.98 -32.93 1.36
C TYR A 69 40.07 -31.70 1.52
N GLU A 70 40.59 -30.57 1.98
CA GLU A 70 39.84 -29.31 2.12
C GLU A 70 39.29 -28.82 0.78
N ASN A 71 40.11 -28.83 -0.28
CA ASN A 71 39.68 -28.49 -1.64
C ASN A 71 38.58 -29.43 -2.17
N SER A 72 38.57 -30.69 -1.73
CA SER A 72 37.52 -31.64 -2.10
C SER A 72 36.22 -31.39 -1.34
N LEU A 73 36.30 -30.96 -0.07
CA LEU A 73 35.16 -30.58 0.74
C LEU A 73 34.53 -29.29 0.24
N GLU A 74 35.34 -28.28 -0.12
CA GLU A 74 34.86 -27.02 -0.67
C GLU A 74 34.07 -27.23 -1.97
N ARG A 75 34.63 -28.01 -2.92
CA ARG A 75 33.93 -28.38 -4.16
C ARG A 75 32.61 -29.08 -3.91
N ARG A 76 32.59 -30.04 -2.97
CA ARG A 76 31.36 -30.76 -2.60
C ARG A 76 30.34 -29.81 -1.97
N SER A 77 30.77 -28.90 -1.11
CA SER A 77 29.90 -27.89 -0.49
C SER A 77 29.28 -26.98 -1.56
N ASP A 78 30.07 -26.52 -2.54
CA ASP A 78 29.60 -25.70 -3.64
C ASP A 78 28.60 -26.43 -4.55
N GLU A 79 28.83 -27.71 -4.84
CA GLU A 79 27.90 -28.55 -5.60
C GLU A 79 26.56 -28.74 -4.87
N ILE A 80 26.60 -28.97 -3.55
CA ILE A 80 25.41 -29.05 -2.70
C ILE A 80 24.66 -27.71 -2.67
N LEU A 81 25.36 -26.58 -2.55
CA LEU A 81 24.74 -25.26 -2.56
C LEU A 81 24.09 -24.93 -3.90
N LYS A 82 24.74 -25.27 -5.02
CA LYS A 82 24.21 -25.04 -6.38
C LYS A 82 23.02 -25.94 -6.73
N SER A 83 22.95 -27.15 -6.15
CA SER A 83 21.88 -28.11 -6.42
C SER A 83 20.61 -27.86 -5.62
N LYS A 84 20.69 -27.08 -4.53
CA LYS A 84 19.53 -26.74 -3.71
C LYS A 84 18.67 -25.66 -4.39
N PRO A 85 17.35 -25.85 -4.51
CA PRO A 85 16.45 -24.79 -4.95
C PRO A 85 16.41 -23.68 -3.89
N PHE A 86 16.28 -22.43 -4.34
CA PHE A 86 16.08 -21.28 -3.45
C PHE A 86 14.62 -20.81 -3.48
N PRO A 87 13.98 -20.59 -2.32
CA PRO A 87 14.45 -20.91 -0.96
C PRO A 87 14.47 -22.43 -0.68
N ASP A 88 15.39 -22.89 0.18
CA ASP A 88 15.49 -24.32 0.55
C ASP A 88 14.24 -24.74 1.35
N PRO A 89 13.40 -25.66 0.83
CA PRO A 89 12.12 -26.01 1.45
C PRO A 89 12.22 -26.60 2.86
N GLN A 90 13.40 -27.12 3.24
CA GLN A 90 13.63 -27.71 4.55
C GLN A 90 14.08 -26.69 5.60
N THR A 91 14.84 -25.66 5.20
CA THR A 91 15.35 -24.63 6.13
C THR A 91 14.53 -23.35 6.11
N ASP A 92 13.66 -23.16 5.12
CA ASP A 92 12.84 -21.94 5.06
C ASP A 92 11.89 -21.85 6.25
N CYS A 93 11.84 -20.67 6.86
CA CYS A 93 10.99 -20.41 8.01
C CYS A 93 9.54 -20.34 7.54
N LYS A 94 8.78 -21.42 7.76
CA LYS A 94 7.35 -21.42 7.53
C LYS A 94 6.65 -20.71 8.70
N PRO A 95 5.68 -19.82 8.45
CA PRO A 95 4.88 -19.27 9.53
C PRO A 95 4.23 -20.43 10.30
N PRO A 96 4.27 -20.43 11.64
CA PRO A 96 3.60 -21.47 12.40
C PRO A 96 2.10 -21.45 12.06
N PRO A 97 1.44 -22.61 12.01
CA PRO A 97 0.00 -22.66 11.78
C PRO A 97 -0.71 -21.83 12.85
N PRO A 98 -1.82 -21.14 12.52
CA PRO A 98 -2.61 -20.43 13.52
C PRO A 98 -2.98 -21.39 14.66
N SER A 99 -2.44 -21.14 15.85
CA SER A 99 -2.80 -21.94 17.02
C SER A 99 -4.18 -21.51 17.50
N GLN A 100 -5.13 -22.44 17.46
CA GLN A 100 -6.45 -22.27 18.08
C GLN A 100 -6.41 -22.59 19.58
N GLU A 101 -5.24 -22.97 20.11
CA GLU A 101 -5.10 -23.31 21.52
C GLU A 101 -5.17 -22.02 22.36
N PHE A 102 -6.34 -21.78 22.94
CA PHE A 102 -6.61 -20.71 23.91
C PHE A 102 -5.54 -20.58 25.01
N GLN A 103 -4.79 -21.65 25.29
CA GLN A 103 -3.72 -21.68 26.28
C GLN A 103 -2.58 -20.69 25.97
N THR A 104 -2.25 -20.43 24.70
CA THR A 104 -1.15 -19.52 24.34
C THR A 104 -1.48 -18.07 24.69
N ALA A 105 -2.70 -17.62 24.39
CA ALA A 105 -3.17 -16.29 24.76
C ALA A 105 -3.25 -16.13 26.29
N ARG A 106 -3.68 -17.18 27.02
CA ARG A 106 -3.69 -17.18 28.50
C ARG A 106 -2.29 -17.10 29.09
N LEU A 107 -1.33 -17.86 28.55
CA LEU A 107 0.07 -17.81 28.99
C LEU A 107 0.66 -16.42 28.79
N PHE A 108 0.39 -15.82 27.63
CA PHE A 108 0.77 -14.44 27.35
C PHE A 108 0.18 -13.46 28.38
N LEU A 109 -1.15 -13.48 28.59
CA LEU A 109 -1.79 -12.60 29.57
C LEU A 109 -1.26 -12.82 31.00
N SER A 110 -0.94 -14.06 31.36
CA SER A 110 -0.32 -14.41 32.64
C SER A 110 1.10 -13.83 32.79
N GLN A 111 1.96 -14.02 31.79
CA GLN A 111 3.35 -13.55 31.80
C GLN A 111 3.45 -12.03 31.88
N PHE A 112 2.53 -11.31 31.23
CA PHE A 112 2.46 -9.85 31.29
C PHE A 112 1.71 -9.33 32.53
N GLY A 113 1.23 -10.21 33.41
CA GLY A 113 0.57 -9.85 34.67
C GLY A 113 -0.88 -9.37 34.50
N PHE A 114 -1.48 -9.50 33.32
CA PHE A 114 -2.88 -9.09 33.05
C PHE A 114 -3.92 -10.01 33.70
N LEU A 115 -3.54 -11.22 34.11
CA LEU A 115 -4.39 -12.13 34.88
C LEU A 115 -4.22 -12.01 36.40
N SER A 116 -3.44 -11.03 36.89
CA SER A 116 -3.35 -10.76 38.33
C SER A 116 -4.64 -10.18 38.88
N LEU A 117 -4.89 -10.39 40.17
CA LEU A 117 -6.10 -9.89 40.84
C LEU A 117 -6.15 -8.36 40.81
N GLU A 118 -4.98 -7.72 40.93
CA GLU A 118 -4.81 -6.28 40.81
C GLU A 118 -5.12 -5.75 39.40
N ALA A 119 -4.83 -6.53 38.35
CA ALA A 119 -5.09 -6.12 36.97
C ALA A 119 -6.59 -6.13 36.60
N LEU A 120 -7.38 -6.96 37.28
CA LEU A 120 -8.83 -7.09 37.08
C LEU A 120 -9.66 -6.15 37.97
N LYS A 121 -9.09 -5.68 39.08
CA LYS A 121 -9.76 -4.76 40.00
C LYS A 121 -9.90 -3.38 39.40
N GLU A 122 -11.09 -2.79 39.57
CA GLU A 122 -11.24 -1.35 39.37
C GLU A 122 -10.43 -0.62 40.45
N PRO A 123 -9.50 0.28 40.09
CA PRO A 123 -8.72 0.97 41.09
C PRO A 123 -9.63 1.94 41.85
N ASN A 124 -9.79 1.75 43.17
CA ASN A 124 -10.70 2.51 44.04
C ASN A 124 -10.56 4.05 43.95
N ASN A 125 -9.40 4.56 43.52
CA ASN A 125 -9.09 6.00 43.42
C ASN A 125 -8.78 6.47 41.99
N SER A 126 -9.09 5.68 40.96
CA SER A 126 -8.79 6.00 39.56
C SER A 126 -10.05 5.98 38.70
N ARG A 127 -10.14 6.92 37.76
CA ARG A 127 -11.16 6.89 36.69
C ARG A 127 -10.76 5.99 35.52
N LEU A 128 -9.60 5.35 35.60
CA LEU A 128 -9.10 4.45 34.57
C LEU A 128 -9.75 3.06 34.73
N PRO A 129 -10.17 2.43 33.62
CA PRO A 129 -10.67 1.06 33.67
C PRO A 129 -9.56 0.06 34.04
N PRO A 130 -9.91 -1.18 34.44
CA PRO A 130 -8.92 -2.21 34.75
C PRO A 130 -8.05 -2.54 33.52
N HIS A 131 -6.88 -3.14 33.76
CA HIS A 131 -5.91 -3.44 32.71
C HIS A 131 -6.40 -4.50 31.71
N LEU A 132 -7.33 -5.36 32.14
CA LEU A 132 -7.99 -6.33 31.30
C LEU A 132 -9.51 -6.24 31.52
N ILE A 133 -10.27 -6.21 30.42
CA ILE A 133 -11.73 -6.03 30.43
C ILE A 133 -12.35 -7.10 29.56
N GLY A 134 -13.26 -7.89 30.13
CA GLY A 134 -14.12 -8.78 29.35
C GLY A 134 -15.18 -7.97 28.60
N LEU A 135 -15.39 -8.30 27.31
CA LEU A 135 -16.47 -7.73 26.50
C LEU A 135 -17.57 -8.78 26.30
N ASP A 136 -18.82 -8.33 26.29
CA ASP A 136 -19.97 -9.16 25.98
C ASP A 136 -20.25 -9.12 24.47
N THR A 137 -19.94 -10.24 23.81
CA THR A 137 -20.12 -10.41 22.36
C THR A 137 -21.58 -10.67 21.97
N SER A 138 -22.46 -10.95 22.92
CA SER A 138 -23.88 -11.23 22.64
C SER A 138 -24.70 -9.96 22.35
N LEU A 139 -24.16 -8.80 22.72
CA LEU A 139 -24.82 -7.51 22.52
C LEU A 139 -24.91 -7.13 21.04
N PRO A 140 -26.06 -6.62 20.57
CA PRO A 140 -26.25 -6.26 19.18
C PRO A 140 -25.28 -5.15 18.75
N GLY A 141 -24.79 -5.25 17.52
CA GLY A 141 -23.87 -4.28 16.92
C GLY A 141 -22.40 -4.44 17.31
N PHE A 142 -22.03 -5.38 18.21
CA PHE A 142 -20.63 -5.61 18.60
C PHE A 142 -19.73 -5.86 17.38
N PHE A 143 -20.13 -6.78 16.50
CA PHE A 143 -19.36 -7.11 15.30
C PHE A 143 -19.33 -5.96 14.27
N ASP A 144 -20.39 -5.15 14.22
CA ASP A 144 -20.41 -3.96 13.36
C ASP A 144 -19.42 -2.90 13.85
N ASP A 145 -19.34 -2.68 15.17
CA ASP A 145 -18.40 -1.74 15.78
C ASP A 145 -16.95 -2.23 15.70
N ILE A 146 -16.71 -3.55 15.79
CA ILE A 146 -15.39 -4.16 15.53
C ILE A 146 -15.01 -4.01 14.06
N SER A 147 -15.94 -4.31 13.13
CA SER A 147 -15.71 -4.11 11.70
C SER A 147 -15.42 -2.65 11.39
N TYR A 148 -16.11 -1.71 12.03
CA TYR A 148 -15.84 -0.28 11.92
C TYR A 148 -14.46 0.08 12.46
N LEU A 149 -14.02 -0.50 13.58
CA LEU A 149 -12.68 -0.32 14.12
C LEU A 149 -11.61 -0.82 13.15
N ASP A 150 -11.84 -1.94 12.47
CA ASP A 150 -10.90 -2.49 11.48
C ASP A 150 -10.79 -1.61 10.23
N LEU A 151 -11.89 -0.95 9.83
CA LEU A 151 -11.89 0.05 8.76
C LEU A 151 -11.20 1.37 9.13
N LEU A 152 -10.91 1.61 10.43
CA LEU A 152 -10.16 2.82 10.81
C LEU A 152 -8.69 2.67 10.41
N PRO A 153 -8.12 3.64 9.68
CA PRO A 153 -6.75 3.56 9.23
C PRO A 153 -5.78 3.51 10.42
N CYS A 154 -4.67 2.81 10.24
CA CYS A 154 -3.59 2.75 11.23
C CYS A 154 -2.57 3.87 11.04
N ARG A 155 -2.47 4.43 9.83
CA ARG A 155 -1.57 5.51 9.45
C ARG A 155 -2.33 6.61 8.73
N PRO A 156 -1.84 7.86 8.75
CA PRO A 156 -2.31 8.88 7.83
C PRO A 156 -2.08 8.43 6.40
N PHE A 157 -3.05 8.71 5.54
CA PHE A 157 -3.02 8.36 4.13
C PHE A 157 -3.29 9.63 3.31
N ASP A 158 -2.65 9.72 2.15
CA ASP A 158 -2.74 10.87 1.27
C ASP A 158 -2.94 10.40 -0.19
N THR A 159 -3.66 11.17 -1.02
CA THR A 159 -3.84 10.88 -2.45
C THR A 159 -3.20 11.98 -3.29
N VAL A 160 -2.40 11.57 -4.28
CA VAL A 160 -1.74 12.47 -5.22
C VAL A 160 -2.21 12.16 -6.63
N PHE A 161 -2.70 13.17 -7.33
CA PHE A 161 -3.12 13.05 -8.72
C PHE A 161 -2.03 13.55 -9.64
N ILE A 162 -1.67 12.73 -10.63
CA ILE A 162 -0.61 13.03 -11.58
C ILE A 162 -1.20 13.27 -12.96
N PHE A 163 -0.88 14.42 -13.55
CA PHE A 163 -1.35 14.80 -14.87
C PHE A 163 -0.19 15.02 -15.83
N TYR A 164 -0.39 14.68 -17.10
CA TYR A 164 0.53 14.95 -18.19
C TYR A 164 -0.08 15.96 -19.16
N VAL A 165 0.54 17.13 -19.32
CA VAL A 165 0.05 18.23 -20.16
C VAL A 165 1.01 18.45 -21.32
N ARG A 166 0.52 18.24 -22.53
CA ARG A 166 1.27 18.50 -23.76
C ARG A 166 1.27 19.98 -24.11
N ALA A 167 2.22 20.39 -24.93
CA ALA A 167 2.38 21.78 -25.31
C ALA A 167 1.10 22.37 -25.95
N GLY A 168 0.60 23.45 -25.36
CA GLY A 168 -0.56 24.22 -25.83
C GLY A 168 -1.93 23.69 -25.37
N GLN A 169 -1.99 22.58 -24.63
CA GLN A 169 -3.26 22.03 -24.15
C GLN A 169 -3.85 22.86 -23.01
N LYS A 170 -5.18 23.03 -23.07
CA LYS A 170 -5.96 23.78 -22.06
C LYS A 170 -7.25 23.08 -21.64
N SER A 171 -7.64 22.02 -22.34
CA SER A 171 -8.86 21.25 -22.04
C SER A 171 -8.53 20.09 -21.10
N SER A 172 -9.35 19.89 -20.06
CA SER A 172 -9.21 18.75 -19.13
C SER A 172 -9.30 17.41 -19.86
N SER A 173 -10.24 17.26 -20.79
CA SER A 173 -10.43 16.04 -21.59
C SER A 173 -9.18 15.67 -22.41
N GLU A 174 -8.50 16.65 -23.01
CA GLU A 174 -7.27 16.41 -23.77
C GLU A 174 -6.12 15.96 -22.87
N ILE A 175 -6.03 16.55 -21.66
CA ILE A 175 -5.02 16.21 -20.66
C ILE A 175 -5.19 14.75 -20.19
N LEU A 176 -6.43 14.33 -19.91
CA LEU A 176 -6.75 12.97 -19.44
C LEU A 176 -6.48 11.89 -20.50
N ARG A 177 -6.62 12.21 -21.80
CA ARG A 177 -6.34 11.27 -22.89
C ARG A 177 -4.85 11.05 -23.16
N ASN A 178 -3.98 11.96 -22.71
CA ASN A 178 -2.55 11.88 -23.02
C ASN A 178 -1.86 10.62 -22.48
N VAL A 179 -2.36 10.06 -21.38
CA VAL A 179 -1.75 8.91 -20.71
C VAL A 179 -2.24 7.57 -21.26
N GLU A 180 -3.09 7.57 -22.28
CA GLU A 180 -3.64 6.35 -22.90
C GLU A 180 -2.57 5.54 -23.64
N SER A 181 -1.57 6.18 -24.26
CA SER A 181 -0.48 5.51 -25.00
C SER A 181 0.90 5.96 -24.52
N SER A 182 1.91 5.08 -24.56
CA SER A 182 3.28 5.48 -24.23
C SER A 182 3.88 6.43 -25.28
N ALA A 183 3.37 6.41 -26.51
CA ALA A 183 3.82 7.26 -27.61
C ALA A 183 3.44 8.75 -27.44
N THR A 184 2.41 9.04 -26.63
CA THR A 184 1.92 10.40 -26.38
C THR A 184 2.59 11.11 -25.20
N VAL A 185 3.40 10.38 -24.43
CA VAL A 185 4.13 10.90 -23.27
C VAL A 185 5.64 10.83 -23.47
N GLN A 186 6.37 11.70 -22.79
CA GLN A 186 7.84 11.66 -22.81
C GLN A 186 8.39 10.47 -22.01
N PRO A 187 9.47 9.82 -22.46
CA PRO A 187 10.07 8.69 -21.73
C PRO A 187 10.46 9.00 -20.27
N HIS A 188 10.90 10.24 -20.01
CA HIS A 188 11.27 10.70 -18.68
C HIS A 188 10.08 10.79 -17.71
N PHE A 189 8.85 10.97 -18.23
CA PHE A 189 7.64 10.94 -17.41
C PHE A 189 7.39 9.54 -16.86
N MET A 190 7.58 8.50 -17.68
CA MET A 190 7.38 7.12 -17.24
C MET A 190 8.36 6.70 -16.15
N GLU A 191 9.63 7.08 -16.31
CA GLU A 191 10.62 6.85 -15.26
C GLU A 191 10.30 7.64 -13.99
N PHE A 192 9.82 8.88 -14.13
CA PHE A 192 9.36 9.65 -12.99
C PHE A 192 8.23 8.92 -12.26
N LEU A 193 7.20 8.43 -12.96
CA LEU A 193 6.11 7.65 -12.37
C LEU A 193 6.64 6.44 -11.60
N LEU A 194 7.48 5.61 -12.22
CA LEU A 194 8.07 4.42 -11.60
C LEU A 194 9.02 4.78 -10.44
N SER A 195 9.55 6.00 -10.41
CA SER A 195 10.38 6.48 -9.31
C SER A 195 9.57 6.90 -8.09
N LEU A 196 8.23 7.02 -8.17
CA LEU A 196 7.36 7.50 -7.08
C LEU A 196 6.95 6.42 -6.07
N GLY A 197 6.84 5.16 -6.47
CA GLY A 197 6.39 4.10 -5.57
C GLY A 197 6.34 2.73 -6.24
N TRP A 198 5.78 1.76 -5.53
CA TRP A 198 5.55 0.40 -6.02
C TRP A 198 4.24 0.33 -6.79
N SER A 199 4.24 -0.34 -7.94
CA SER A 199 3.01 -0.68 -8.66
C SER A 199 2.27 -1.77 -7.89
N VAL A 200 1.03 -1.51 -7.44
CA VAL A 200 0.21 -2.48 -6.72
C VAL A 200 -1.18 -2.62 -7.34
N ASP A 201 -1.75 -3.82 -7.27
CA ASP A 201 -3.11 -4.13 -7.72
C ASP A 201 -4.15 -3.69 -6.69
N VAL A 202 -5.11 -2.88 -7.11
CA VAL A 202 -6.11 -2.25 -6.23
C VAL A 202 -6.99 -3.28 -5.53
N GLY A 203 -7.39 -4.36 -6.24
CA GLY A 203 -8.31 -5.36 -5.71
C GLY A 203 -7.79 -6.16 -4.52
N CYS A 204 -6.46 -6.31 -4.40
CA CYS A 204 -5.83 -7.17 -3.39
C CYS A 204 -4.98 -6.39 -2.38
N HIS A 205 -4.92 -5.06 -2.51
CA HIS A 205 -4.03 -4.24 -1.69
C HIS A 205 -4.68 -3.87 -0.34
N PRO A 206 -4.04 -4.18 0.80
CA PRO A 206 -4.62 -3.96 2.12
C PRO A 206 -4.55 -2.50 2.60
N GLY A 207 -3.86 -1.62 1.87
CA GLY A 207 -3.65 -0.21 2.23
C GLY A 207 -4.62 0.74 1.52
N TRP A 208 -4.26 2.03 1.55
CA TRP A 208 -4.96 3.07 0.81
C TRP A 208 -4.64 3.00 -0.69
N THR A 209 -5.68 2.89 -1.53
CA THR A 209 -5.57 2.76 -2.99
C THR A 209 -6.00 4.01 -3.76
N GLY A 210 -6.32 5.10 -3.06
CA GLY A 210 -6.72 6.38 -3.65
C GLY A 210 -8.23 6.63 -3.61
N HIS A 211 -9.04 5.62 -3.32
CA HIS A 211 -10.50 5.75 -3.18
C HIS A 211 -11.03 4.93 -2.01
N LEU A 212 -12.05 5.45 -1.32
CA LEU A 212 -12.62 4.83 -0.11
C LEU A 212 -13.17 3.42 -0.35
N ASP A 213 -13.90 3.24 -1.45
CA ASP A 213 -14.56 1.96 -1.78
C ASP A 213 -13.60 0.83 -2.17
N THR A 214 -12.36 1.17 -2.55
CA THR A 214 -11.35 0.22 -3.03
C THR A 214 -10.18 0.08 -2.06
N SER A 215 -10.21 0.76 -0.91
CA SER A 215 -9.13 0.77 0.07
C SER A 215 -9.42 -0.15 1.25
N TRP A 216 -8.36 -0.65 1.88
CA TRP A 216 -8.45 -1.52 3.07
C TRP A 216 -9.34 -2.76 2.86
N SER A 217 -9.39 -3.27 1.62
CA SER A 217 -10.01 -4.55 1.37
C SER A 217 -9.19 -5.64 2.08
N LEU A 218 -9.79 -6.26 3.09
CA LEU A 218 -9.25 -7.48 3.66
C LEU A 218 -9.42 -8.57 2.62
N ASN A 219 -8.31 -9.07 2.08
CA ASN A 219 -8.28 -10.22 1.19
C ASN A 219 -9.07 -11.40 1.80
N SER A 220 -10.33 -11.57 1.43
CA SER A 220 -10.95 -12.88 1.35
C SER A 220 -10.22 -13.59 0.24
N CYS A 221 -9.22 -14.40 0.62
CA CYS A 221 -8.49 -15.28 -0.27
C CYS A 221 -9.49 -16.30 -0.83
N SER A 222 -10.23 -15.91 -1.88
CA SER A 222 -10.88 -16.84 -2.78
C SER A 222 -9.77 -17.55 -3.53
N ASP A 223 -9.75 -18.87 -3.36
CA ASP A 223 -8.97 -19.90 -4.03
C ASP A 223 -7.85 -19.44 -4.98
N THR A 224 -6.66 -19.97 -4.68
CA THR A 224 -5.38 -19.93 -5.39
C THR A 224 -5.40 -20.31 -6.88
N ASN A 225 -6.56 -20.40 -7.53
CA ASN A 225 -6.70 -20.73 -8.95
C ASN A 225 -6.71 -19.48 -9.85
N ASP A 226 -6.96 -18.28 -9.32
CA ASP A 226 -7.02 -17.05 -10.15
C ASP A 226 -5.69 -16.26 -10.18
N ILE A 227 -4.78 -16.50 -9.22
CA ILE A 227 -3.47 -15.81 -9.20
C ILE A 227 -2.56 -16.27 -10.36
N GLN A 228 -2.73 -17.51 -10.84
CA GLN A 228 -2.01 -18.00 -12.02
C GLN A 228 -2.61 -17.54 -13.35
N GLN A 229 -3.85 -17.05 -13.39
CA GLN A 229 -4.45 -16.51 -14.62
C GLN A 229 -4.21 -14.99 -14.80
N ALA A 230 -3.89 -14.25 -13.73
CA ALA A 230 -3.62 -12.82 -13.82
C ALA A 230 -2.18 -12.47 -14.25
N GLU A 231 -1.19 -13.34 -14.02
CA GLU A 231 0.19 -13.12 -14.50
C GLU A 231 0.42 -13.53 -15.97
N GLU A 232 -0.48 -14.31 -16.58
CA GLU A 232 -0.37 -14.78 -17.98
C GLU A 232 -1.27 -14.03 -18.99
N ALA A 233 -2.03 -13.01 -18.57
CA ALA A 233 -2.89 -12.25 -19.47
C ALA A 233 -2.27 -10.91 -19.91
N GLY A 234 -1.58 -10.94 -21.06
CA GLY A 234 -1.41 -9.78 -21.94
C GLY A 234 -0.02 -9.17 -21.97
N THR A 235 0.48 -8.95 -23.19
CA THR A 235 1.55 -7.99 -23.50
C THR A 235 1.42 -6.71 -22.65
N PRO A 236 2.51 -6.05 -22.24
CA PRO A 236 2.40 -4.76 -21.54
C PRO A 236 1.50 -3.86 -22.38
N GLU A 237 0.31 -3.54 -21.87
CA GLU A 237 -0.59 -2.61 -22.53
C GLU A 237 0.25 -1.34 -22.75
N ASP A 238 0.38 -0.91 -24.01
CA ASP A 238 1.13 0.27 -24.42
C ASP A 238 0.46 1.51 -23.80
N THR A 239 0.74 1.78 -22.52
CA THR A 239 0.06 2.80 -21.73
C THR A 239 1.05 3.90 -21.37
N GLY A 240 0.57 5.13 -21.43
CA GLY A 240 1.29 6.33 -20.99
C GLY A 240 1.23 6.55 -19.47
N GLY A 241 0.89 5.51 -18.70
CA GLY A 241 0.61 5.58 -17.26
C GLY A 241 -0.86 5.43 -16.88
N SER A 242 -1.79 5.31 -17.83
CA SER A 242 -3.23 5.11 -17.57
C SER A 242 -3.56 3.86 -16.77
N VAL A 243 -2.67 2.86 -16.73
CA VAL A 243 -2.82 1.68 -15.87
C VAL A 243 -2.93 2.04 -14.38
N PHE A 244 -2.36 3.18 -13.97
CA PHE A 244 -2.38 3.68 -12.59
C PHE A 244 -3.59 4.57 -12.27
N ASN A 245 -4.74 4.31 -12.88
CA ASN A 245 -5.96 5.11 -12.75
C ASN A 245 -6.70 4.96 -11.40
N GLY A 246 -6.25 4.07 -10.51
CA GLY A 246 -6.91 3.80 -9.23
C GLY A 246 -8.04 2.76 -9.29
N GLU A 247 -8.35 2.21 -10.47
CA GLU A 247 -9.28 1.07 -10.63
C GLU A 247 -8.54 -0.26 -10.74
N ARG A 248 -7.53 -0.32 -11.60
CA ARG A 248 -6.70 -1.53 -11.81
C ARG A 248 -5.49 -1.52 -10.89
N LYS A 249 -4.61 -0.54 -11.10
CA LYS A 249 -3.37 -0.36 -10.34
C LYS A 249 -3.26 1.05 -9.79
N VAL A 250 -2.40 1.18 -8.79
CA VAL A 250 -1.97 2.47 -8.23
C VAL A 250 -0.47 2.41 -7.94
N LEU A 251 0.20 3.55 -8.00
CA LEU A 251 1.56 3.68 -7.51
C LEU A 251 1.51 3.96 -6.01
N TYR A 252 1.90 2.98 -5.20
CA TYR A 252 1.79 3.02 -3.76
C TYR A 252 3.14 3.28 -3.10
N TYR A 253 3.15 4.16 -2.11
CA TYR A 253 4.28 4.39 -1.22
C TYR A 253 3.82 4.31 0.22
N ALA A 254 4.58 3.63 1.07
CA ALA A 254 4.34 3.63 2.50
C ALA A 254 5.65 3.56 3.27
N ASP A 255 5.66 4.24 4.42
CA ASP A 255 6.68 4.12 5.44
C ASP A 255 6.04 3.78 6.80
N ALA A 256 6.82 3.86 7.88
CA ALA A 256 6.31 3.60 9.21
C ALA A 256 5.23 4.60 9.68
N LEU A 257 5.12 5.78 9.03
CA LEU A 257 4.37 6.92 9.52
C LEU A 257 3.26 7.42 8.58
N SER A 258 3.25 7.01 7.31
CA SER A 258 2.36 7.52 6.27
C SER A 258 2.22 6.56 5.09
N GLU A 259 1.09 6.69 4.39
CA GLU A 259 0.79 5.98 3.15
C GLU A 259 0.36 6.99 2.08
N ILE A 260 0.75 6.75 0.83
CA ILE A 260 0.42 7.63 -0.30
C ILE A 260 0.01 6.78 -1.49
N ALA A 261 -1.14 7.12 -2.07
CA ALA A 261 -1.59 6.59 -3.34
C ALA A 261 -1.36 7.64 -4.44
N PHE A 262 -0.53 7.32 -5.41
CA PHE A 262 -0.33 8.12 -6.62
C PHE A 262 -1.21 7.57 -7.74
N VAL A 263 -2.19 8.38 -8.13
CA VAL A 263 -3.20 8.06 -9.14
C VAL A 263 -2.92 8.89 -10.38
N VAL A 264 -3.01 8.27 -11.56
CA VAL A 264 -2.90 8.91 -12.88
C VAL A 264 -4.28 8.88 -13.53
N PRO A 265 -5.11 9.93 -13.38
CA PRO A 265 -6.44 9.95 -13.97
C PRO A 265 -6.37 9.85 -15.50
N SER A 266 -7.26 9.04 -16.08
CA SER A 266 -7.39 8.83 -17.51
C SER A 266 -8.86 8.84 -17.93
N LEU A 267 -9.15 9.18 -19.18
CA LEU A 267 -10.51 9.12 -19.71
C LEU A 267 -10.88 7.66 -20.00
N THR A 268 -11.59 6.98 -19.12
CA THR A 268 -12.07 5.62 -19.38
C THR A 268 -13.29 5.64 -20.29
N GLU A 269 -13.12 5.27 -21.57
CA GLU A 269 -14.23 4.98 -22.49
C GLU A 269 -14.88 3.64 -22.10
N SER A 270 -15.75 3.62 -21.09
CA SER A 270 -16.61 2.47 -20.82
C SER A 270 -18.09 2.86 -20.84
N SER A 271 -18.78 2.34 -21.87
CA SER A 271 -20.23 2.31 -22.13
C SER A 271 -20.87 3.40 -23.02
N GLU A 272 -20.40 3.56 -24.27
CA GLU A 272 -21.25 4.06 -25.37
C GLU A 272 -21.17 3.24 -26.68
N GLN A 273 -20.69 1.99 -26.64
CA GLN A 273 -20.67 1.12 -27.82
C GLN A 273 -21.43 -0.19 -27.57
N SER A 274 -22.76 -0.11 -27.57
CA SER A 274 -23.60 -1.24 -28.01
C SER A 274 -24.99 -0.74 -28.39
N SER A 275 -25.17 -0.36 -29.66
CA SER A 275 -26.32 -0.73 -30.53
C SER A 275 -26.55 0.36 -31.57
N VAL A 276 -25.74 0.35 -32.63
CA VAL A 276 -26.20 0.85 -33.94
C VAL A 276 -26.26 -0.36 -34.86
N HIS A 277 -27.40 -1.05 -34.84
CA HIS A 277 -27.82 -1.83 -35.99
C HIS A 277 -29.27 -1.52 -36.29
N SER A 278 -29.44 -1.01 -37.50
CA SER A 278 -30.67 -0.62 -38.15
C SER A 278 -31.59 -1.82 -38.40
N ASP A 279 -32.86 -1.60 -38.10
CA ASP A 279 -34.04 -1.85 -38.95
C ASP A 279 -34.25 -3.26 -39.55
N SER A 280 -35.27 -3.98 -39.05
CA SER A 280 -36.36 -4.48 -39.90
C SER A 280 -37.47 -5.13 -39.07
N THR A 281 -38.68 -4.64 -39.26
CA THR A 281 -39.98 -5.20 -38.88
C THR A 281 -40.23 -6.60 -39.44
N VAL A 282 -40.80 -7.52 -38.65
CA VAL A 282 -41.91 -8.42 -39.04
C VAL A 282 -42.47 -9.16 -37.81
N GLU A 283 -43.80 -9.15 -37.72
CA GLU A 283 -44.64 -9.91 -36.79
C GLU A 283 -44.62 -11.42 -37.10
N ALA A 284 -44.82 -12.26 -36.07
CA ALA A 284 -45.70 -13.44 -36.12
C ALA A 284 -45.74 -14.17 -34.78
N ASP A 285 -46.97 -14.38 -34.30
CA ASP A 285 -47.38 -15.27 -33.21
C ASP A 285 -46.97 -16.74 -33.43
N THR A 286 -46.79 -17.49 -32.33
CA THR A 286 -47.54 -18.74 -32.07
C THR A 286 -47.23 -19.36 -30.70
N ASN A 287 -48.31 -19.67 -29.99
CA ASN A 287 -48.40 -20.44 -28.75
C ASN A 287 -47.89 -21.89 -28.89
N THR A 288 -47.42 -22.49 -27.79
CA THR A 288 -48.04 -23.70 -27.21
C THR A 288 -47.46 -24.07 -25.83
N ASP A 289 -48.40 -24.34 -24.93
CA ASP A 289 -48.29 -24.71 -23.52
C ASP A 289 -47.54 -26.02 -23.23
N LEU A 290 -47.04 -26.17 -22.00
CA LEU A 290 -47.43 -27.26 -21.07
C LEU A 290 -46.74 -27.09 -19.69
N MET A 291 -47.52 -26.68 -18.69
CA MET A 291 -47.34 -26.96 -17.26
C MET A 291 -48.69 -27.46 -16.73
N PRO A 292 -48.71 -28.34 -15.72
CA PRO A 292 -49.45 -27.94 -14.50
C PRO A 292 -48.94 -28.54 -13.18
N GLY A 293 -49.10 -27.77 -12.09
CA GLY A 293 -49.14 -28.30 -10.71
C GLY A 293 -48.47 -27.42 -9.63
N ILE A 294 -49.01 -26.24 -9.27
CA ILE A 294 -49.94 -26.01 -8.14
C ILE A 294 -49.21 -26.07 -6.77
N LEU A 295 -48.91 -24.97 -6.07
CA LEU A 295 -49.85 -24.16 -5.26
C LEU A 295 -49.32 -22.74 -4.96
N ARG A 296 -50.15 -21.74 -5.32
CA ARG A 296 -50.60 -20.55 -4.56
C ARG A 296 -49.57 -19.50 -4.08
N GLN A 297 -49.84 -18.21 -4.05
CA GLN A 297 -50.82 -17.27 -4.65
C GLN A 297 -50.43 -15.88 -4.05
N HIS A 298 -50.17 -14.95 -4.95
CA HIS A 298 -50.16 -13.48 -4.89
C HIS A 298 -51.31 -12.80 -4.10
N ASN A 299 -51.08 -11.62 -3.50
CA ASN A 299 -51.49 -10.28 -4.01
C ASN A 299 -51.85 -9.18 -2.97
N LEU A 300 -51.44 -7.94 -3.30
CA LEU A 300 -52.08 -6.62 -3.04
C LEU A 300 -52.07 -6.09 -1.58
N THR A 301 -51.98 -4.80 -1.24
CA THR A 301 -52.46 -3.49 -1.79
C THR A 301 -51.76 -2.39 -0.94
N LEU A 302 -51.60 -1.09 -1.25
CA LEU A 302 -52.58 -0.05 -1.59
C LEU A 302 -51.83 1.27 -1.88
N GLU A 303 -52.14 1.90 -3.02
CA GLU A 303 -51.78 3.29 -3.34
C GLU A 303 -52.73 4.28 -2.65
N LEU A 304 -52.24 5.52 -2.41
CA LEU A 304 -53.06 6.73 -2.36
C LEU A 304 -52.27 7.93 -2.93
N PHE A 305 -52.36 8.10 -4.26
CA PHE A 305 -52.68 9.29 -5.08
C PHE A 305 -52.68 10.74 -4.47
N PRO A 306 -52.84 11.81 -5.28
CA PRO A 306 -51.94 12.36 -6.31
C PRO A 306 -51.91 13.93 -6.24
N ASN A 307 -51.12 14.61 -7.07
CA ASN A 307 -51.63 15.68 -7.97
C ASN A 307 -50.52 16.50 -8.66
N HIS A 308 -50.81 16.74 -9.93
CA HIS A 308 -50.03 17.38 -10.98
C HIS A 308 -50.10 18.91 -10.95
N SER A 309 -49.09 19.58 -11.53
CA SER A 309 -49.19 20.58 -12.62
C SER A 309 -47.89 21.40 -12.66
N GLU A 310 -47.00 21.14 -13.61
CA GLU A 310 -46.86 21.74 -14.94
C GLU A 310 -45.93 22.99 -15.00
N ASN A 311 -44.95 22.87 -15.91
CA ASN A 311 -44.21 23.91 -16.65
C ASN A 311 -43.32 24.91 -15.89
N LEU A 312 -42.00 24.84 -16.13
CA LEU A 312 -41.38 25.57 -17.25
C LEU A 312 -39.90 25.16 -17.40
N GLU A 313 -39.54 24.68 -18.59
CA GLU A 313 -38.15 24.42 -18.97
C GLU A 313 -37.31 25.71 -18.92
N SER A 314 -36.16 25.64 -18.27
CA SER A 314 -35.02 26.50 -18.62
C SER A 314 -33.79 25.62 -18.76
N ALA A 315 -33.32 25.55 -20.01
CA ALA A 315 -32.21 24.74 -20.47
C ALA A 315 -30.94 24.97 -19.62
N LYS A 316 -30.54 23.95 -18.87
CA LYS A 316 -29.19 23.80 -18.34
C LYS A 316 -28.54 22.60 -19.03
N LYS A 317 -27.54 22.90 -19.87
CA LYS A 317 -26.58 21.93 -20.42
C LYS A 317 -26.03 21.09 -19.27
N LEU A 318 -26.40 19.82 -19.23
CA LEU A 318 -25.79 18.81 -18.38
C LEU A 318 -24.66 18.16 -19.19
N SER A 319 -23.44 18.25 -18.67
CA SER A 319 -22.29 17.47 -19.14
C SER A 319 -22.46 16.01 -18.70
N PRO A 320 -22.20 15.01 -19.57
CA PRO A 320 -22.39 13.61 -19.24
C PRO A 320 -21.02 12.95 -18.99
N PHE A 321 -20.58 12.76 -17.74
CA PHE A 321 -19.53 11.75 -17.47
C PHE A 321 -19.72 11.13 -16.07
N VAL A 322 -19.77 9.79 -16.10
CA VAL A 322 -19.71 8.75 -15.06
C VAL A 322 -20.19 9.13 -13.65
N ARG A 323 -21.49 8.94 -13.42
CA ARG A 323 -21.96 8.39 -12.14
C ARG A 323 -21.52 6.93 -12.10
N THR A 324 -20.41 6.63 -11.44
CA THR A 324 -20.13 5.26 -11.01
C THR A 324 -21.37 4.80 -10.26
N LYS A 325 -21.95 3.65 -10.67
CA LYS A 325 -23.12 3.06 -10.03
C LYS A 325 -22.98 3.25 -8.52
N ARG A 326 -23.95 3.96 -7.90
CA ARG A 326 -24.21 3.83 -6.47
C ARG A 326 -24.46 2.35 -6.21
N SER A 327 -23.42 1.58 -5.90
CA SER A 327 -23.58 0.39 -5.08
C SER A 327 -23.93 0.94 -3.70
N SER A 328 -25.22 1.07 -3.46
CA SER A 328 -25.74 1.27 -2.12
C SER A 328 -25.52 -0.01 -1.30
N THR A 329 -24.26 -0.40 -1.07
CA THR A 329 -23.90 -1.04 0.17
C THR A 329 -23.73 0.10 1.17
N GLY A 330 -24.81 0.42 1.87
CA GLY A 330 -24.86 1.47 2.89
C GLY A 330 -24.01 1.15 4.11
N LYS A 331 -22.71 0.89 3.93
CA LYS A 331 -21.73 0.82 5.00
C LYS A 331 -21.41 2.27 5.40
N PRO A 332 -21.72 2.70 6.62
CA PRO A 332 -21.35 4.02 7.09
C PRO A 332 -19.83 4.05 7.29
N TYR A 333 -19.09 4.53 6.30
CA TYR A 333 -17.65 4.70 6.44
C TYR A 333 -17.33 5.76 7.53
N PRO A 334 -16.22 5.57 8.27
CA PRO A 334 -15.80 6.55 9.25
C PRO A 334 -15.56 7.94 8.63
N GLN A 335 -15.83 9.01 9.37
CA GLN A 335 -15.36 10.34 8.97
C GLN A 335 -13.84 10.38 9.09
N LEU A 336 -13.13 10.24 7.96
CA LEU A 336 -11.69 9.98 7.95
C LEU A 336 -10.80 11.23 8.16
N GLY A 337 -11.40 12.40 8.38
CA GLY A 337 -10.71 13.67 8.61
C GLY A 337 -10.64 14.53 7.34
N PRO A 338 -10.01 15.72 7.41
CA PRO A 338 -9.85 16.60 6.25
C PRO A 338 -8.96 15.94 5.19
N GLU A 339 -9.43 15.91 3.95
CA GLU A 339 -8.66 15.44 2.80
C GLU A 339 -7.76 16.57 2.27
N THR A 340 -6.53 16.23 1.89
CA THR A 340 -5.66 17.14 1.12
C THR A 340 -5.36 16.49 -0.22
N LYS A 341 -6.03 16.96 -1.27
CA LYS A 341 -5.69 16.56 -2.65
C LYS A 341 -4.44 17.32 -3.08
N VAL A 342 -3.45 16.61 -3.62
CA VAL A 342 -2.22 17.20 -4.14
C VAL A 342 -2.09 16.86 -5.62
N PHE A 343 -1.75 17.85 -6.44
CA PHE A 343 -1.63 17.69 -7.87
C PHE A 343 -0.15 17.79 -8.28
N VAL A 344 0.33 16.79 -9.01
CA VAL A 344 1.64 16.81 -9.66
C VAL A 344 1.42 16.85 -11.16
N VAL A 345 1.94 17.88 -11.82
CA VAL A 345 1.63 18.15 -13.23
C VAL A 345 2.91 18.18 -14.03
N TRP A 346 3.07 17.23 -14.94
CA TRP A 346 4.14 17.25 -15.93
C TRP A 346 3.74 18.15 -17.09
N VAL A 347 4.54 19.16 -17.41
CA VAL A 347 4.24 20.15 -18.46
C VAL A 347 5.34 20.19 -19.52
N GLU A 348 4.98 19.93 -20.78
CA GLU A 348 5.94 19.99 -21.89
C GLU A 348 6.39 21.42 -22.20
N ARG A 349 5.51 22.42 -21.99
CA ARG A 349 5.81 23.84 -22.16
C ARG A 349 5.54 24.59 -20.87
N PHE A 350 6.55 25.31 -20.40
CA PHE A 350 6.51 26.01 -19.11
C PHE A 350 5.44 27.11 -19.03
N ASP A 351 5.14 27.78 -20.15
CA ASP A 351 4.13 28.85 -20.21
C ASP A 351 2.70 28.33 -19.99
N ASP A 352 2.44 27.04 -20.24
CA ASP A 352 1.09 26.47 -20.14
C ASP A 352 0.61 26.37 -18.69
N ILE A 353 1.52 26.48 -17.72
CA ILE A 353 1.20 26.46 -16.28
C ILE A 353 0.17 27.55 -15.92
N GLU A 354 0.22 28.71 -16.58
CA GLU A 354 -0.71 29.82 -16.29
C GLU A 354 -2.14 29.56 -16.77
N ASN A 355 -2.31 28.63 -17.71
CA ASN A 355 -3.60 28.26 -18.30
C ASN A 355 -4.08 26.89 -17.82
N PHE A 356 -3.47 26.33 -16.77
CA PHE A 356 -3.79 25.00 -16.28
C PHE A 356 -5.25 24.93 -15.77
N PRO A 357 -6.11 24.02 -16.31
CA PRO A 357 -7.54 23.95 -15.97
C PRO A 357 -7.77 23.23 -14.63
N LEU A 358 -7.36 23.86 -13.52
CA LEU A 358 -7.45 23.28 -12.18
C LEU A 358 -8.88 22.89 -11.79
N SER A 359 -9.85 23.78 -12.02
CA SER A 359 -11.24 23.59 -11.61
C SER A 359 -11.89 22.36 -12.26
N ASP A 360 -11.62 22.19 -13.56
CA ASP A 360 -12.18 21.08 -14.36
C ASP A 360 -11.55 19.76 -13.93
N LEU A 361 -10.24 19.72 -13.73
CA LEU A 361 -9.54 18.50 -13.27
C LEU A 361 -9.85 18.15 -11.82
N LEU A 362 -10.14 19.14 -10.97
CA LEU A 362 -10.55 18.89 -9.59
C LEU A 362 -11.87 18.12 -9.51
N ALA A 363 -12.80 18.37 -10.44
CA ALA A 363 -14.05 17.64 -10.54
C ALA A 363 -13.86 16.13 -10.85
N GLU A 364 -12.78 15.78 -11.54
CA GLU A 364 -12.45 14.42 -11.97
C GLU A 364 -11.60 13.63 -10.94
N THR A 365 -11.31 14.22 -9.78
CA THR A 365 -10.41 13.64 -8.75
C THR A 365 -11.16 13.26 -7.48
N SER A 366 -12.26 12.50 -7.61
CA SER A 366 -13.02 12.00 -6.45
C SER A 366 -12.29 10.86 -5.74
N THR A 367 -12.25 10.91 -4.40
CA THR A 367 -11.70 9.84 -3.54
C THR A 367 -12.78 9.16 -2.68
N GLY A 368 -14.05 9.58 -2.83
CA GLY A 368 -15.18 9.09 -2.03
C GLY A 368 -15.32 9.75 -0.65
N LEU A 369 -14.37 10.57 -0.22
CA LEU A 369 -14.39 11.26 1.09
C LEU A 369 -15.27 12.52 1.11
N GLU A 370 -15.58 13.06 -0.07
CA GLU A 370 -16.32 14.31 -0.27
C GLU A 370 -17.78 14.25 0.23
N ALA A 371 -18.39 13.06 0.26
CA ALA A 371 -19.79 12.87 0.63
C ALA A 371 -20.10 13.26 2.09
N SER A 372 -19.08 13.30 2.97
CA SER A 372 -19.26 13.60 4.39
C SER A 372 -19.37 15.09 4.72
N LEU A 373 -19.01 15.99 3.79
CA LEU A 373 -18.99 17.45 3.99
C LEU A 373 -20.15 18.20 3.30
N SER A 374 -21.23 17.48 2.97
CA SER A 374 -22.38 18.01 2.23
C SER A 374 -23.26 18.90 3.10
N ASN A 375 -22.86 20.17 3.28
CA ASN A 375 -23.74 21.31 3.53
C ASN A 375 -23.02 22.60 3.07
N SER A 376 -23.53 23.22 1.99
CA SER A 376 -23.11 24.50 1.36
C SER A 376 -22.12 24.41 0.18
N THR A 377 -22.67 24.31 -1.03
CA THR A 377 -21.93 24.16 -2.31
C THR A 377 -21.66 25.45 -3.10
N SER A 378 -22.20 26.61 -2.72
CA SER A 378 -22.12 27.82 -3.56
C SER A 378 -20.89 28.71 -3.30
N CYS A 379 -20.34 28.71 -2.07
CA CYS A 379 -19.31 29.67 -1.66
C CYS A 379 -17.92 29.04 -1.39
N ARG A 380 -17.80 27.70 -1.45
CA ARG A 380 -16.58 26.96 -1.10
C ARG A 380 -15.70 26.60 -2.30
N SER A 381 -16.27 26.47 -3.49
CA SER A 381 -15.54 26.03 -4.70
C SER A 381 -14.35 26.94 -5.06
N VAL A 382 -14.53 28.27 -5.01
CA VAL A 382 -13.48 29.25 -5.34
C VAL A 382 -12.37 29.34 -4.28
N LEU A 383 -12.65 28.94 -3.04
CA LEU A 383 -11.68 28.93 -1.94
C LEU A 383 -10.80 27.68 -1.96
N LEU A 384 -11.38 26.53 -2.34
CA LEU A 384 -10.67 25.25 -2.48
C LEU A 384 -9.61 25.29 -3.60
N GLU A 385 -9.88 25.98 -4.71
CA GLU A 385 -8.91 26.13 -5.81
C GLU A 385 -7.59 26.78 -5.38
N LYS A 386 -7.62 27.70 -4.41
CA LYS A 386 -6.42 28.36 -3.87
C LYS A 386 -5.68 27.54 -2.82
N GLU A 387 -6.27 26.42 -2.38
CA GLU A 387 -5.77 25.60 -1.29
C GLU A 387 -5.19 24.25 -1.73
N VAL A 388 -5.41 23.83 -2.98
CA VAL A 388 -4.83 22.61 -3.58
C VAL A 388 -3.35 22.84 -3.89
N PRO A 389 -2.43 22.09 -3.26
CA PRO A 389 -1.02 22.17 -3.57
C PRO A 389 -0.73 21.60 -4.96
N LEU A 390 0.00 22.36 -5.76
CA LEU A 390 0.33 22.05 -7.15
C LEU A 390 1.85 22.02 -7.33
N ILE A 391 2.38 20.91 -7.83
CA ILE A 391 3.80 20.75 -8.16
C ILE A 391 3.92 20.54 -9.67
N PHE A 392 4.34 21.58 -10.39
CA PHE A 392 4.60 21.51 -11.82
C PHE A 392 6.04 21.08 -12.08
N ILE A 393 6.22 20.12 -12.99
CA ILE A 393 7.50 19.58 -13.40
C ILE A 393 7.69 19.85 -14.88
N HIS A 394 8.73 20.60 -15.23
CA HIS A 394 9.06 20.92 -16.62
C HIS A 394 10.45 20.38 -17.00
N PRO A 395 10.55 19.45 -17.96
CA PRO A 395 11.83 18.92 -18.42
C PRO A 395 12.61 19.96 -19.23
N LEU A 396 13.89 20.12 -18.89
CA LEU A 396 14.83 20.99 -19.60
C LEU A 396 15.67 20.20 -20.60
N LYS A 397 16.16 20.89 -21.64
CA LYS A 397 17.07 20.30 -22.65
C LYS A 397 18.37 19.73 -22.06
N THR A 398 18.73 20.12 -20.85
CA THR A 398 19.91 19.63 -20.11
C THR A 398 19.69 18.25 -19.47
N GLY A 399 18.47 17.71 -19.49
CA GLY A 399 18.10 16.49 -18.75
C GLY A 399 17.80 16.73 -17.26
N LEU A 400 17.76 18.00 -16.84
CA LEU A 400 17.29 18.44 -15.52
C LEU A 400 15.81 18.86 -15.59
N PHE A 401 15.17 19.02 -14.44
CA PHE A 401 13.75 19.36 -14.33
C PHE A 401 13.58 20.64 -13.55
N ARG A 402 12.87 21.63 -14.14
CA ARG A 402 12.49 22.86 -13.45
C ARG A 402 11.17 22.62 -12.72
N ILE A 403 11.14 22.99 -11.45
CA ILE A 403 9.99 22.84 -10.56
C ILE A 403 9.32 24.19 -10.39
N ARG A 404 7.99 24.22 -10.45
CA ARG A 404 7.17 25.38 -10.06
C ARG A 404 6.09 24.91 -9.09
N VAL A 405 5.90 25.59 -7.98
CA VAL A 405 4.99 25.13 -6.92
C VAL A 405 3.96 26.21 -6.59
N HIS A 406 2.68 25.85 -6.59
CA HIS A 406 1.56 26.74 -6.26
C HIS A 406 0.69 26.15 -5.13
N GLY A 407 -0.17 26.97 -4.52
CA GLY A 407 -1.18 26.51 -3.55
C GLY A 407 -0.69 26.33 -2.10
N ALA A 408 0.57 26.65 -1.80
CA ALA A 408 1.15 26.59 -0.45
C ALA A 408 1.24 27.96 0.23
N VAL A 409 0.17 28.76 0.16
CA VAL A 409 0.15 30.15 0.67
C VAL A 409 -0.66 30.22 1.97
N GLY A 410 -0.03 29.82 3.09
CA GLY A 410 -0.53 30.00 4.45
C GLY A 410 0.42 30.86 5.30
N LYS A 411 0.02 31.22 6.53
CA LYS A 411 0.81 32.06 7.48
C LYS A 411 2.20 31.49 7.83
N PHE A 412 2.41 30.20 7.59
CA PHE A 412 3.68 29.52 7.79
C PHE A 412 4.05 28.88 6.46
N GLY A 413 5.12 29.39 5.84
CA GLY A 413 5.53 28.98 4.50
C GLY A 413 5.79 27.48 4.35
N MET A 414 5.85 27.09 3.09
CA MET A 414 6.39 25.84 2.54
C MET A 414 7.48 25.18 3.41
N VAL A 415 7.11 24.16 4.18
CA VAL A 415 8.06 23.22 4.82
C VAL A 415 8.33 22.13 3.80
N ILE A 416 9.30 22.31 2.89
CA ILE A 416 9.50 21.38 1.78
C ILE A 416 10.93 21.35 1.27
N PRO A 417 11.40 20.20 0.77
CA PRO A 417 12.66 20.12 0.06
C PRO A 417 12.57 20.69 -1.37
N LEU A 418 11.41 20.64 -2.04
CA LEU A 418 11.20 21.35 -3.32
C LEU A 418 10.82 22.83 -3.07
N VAL A 419 11.49 23.74 -3.78
CA VAL A 419 11.22 25.18 -3.74
C VAL A 419 10.80 25.65 -5.14
N ASP A 420 9.96 26.70 -5.19
CA ASP A 420 9.57 27.30 -6.47
C ASP A 420 10.80 27.77 -7.27
N GLY A 421 10.83 27.44 -8.56
CA GLY A 421 11.94 27.74 -9.46
C GLY A 421 13.14 26.80 -9.35
N MET A 422 13.13 25.83 -8.43
CA MET A 422 14.24 24.89 -8.24
C MET A 422 14.47 24.02 -9.48
N VAL A 423 15.74 23.68 -9.73
CA VAL A 423 16.12 22.74 -10.79
C VAL A 423 16.66 21.45 -10.15
N VAL A 424 16.11 20.32 -10.58
CA VAL A 424 16.30 19.01 -9.95
C VAL A 424 16.85 18.01 -10.95
N SER A 425 17.69 17.09 -10.46
CA SER A 425 18.21 16.00 -11.28
C SER A 425 17.20 14.86 -11.44
N ARG A 426 17.29 14.14 -12.55
CA ARG A 426 16.50 12.94 -12.87
C ARG A 426 16.38 11.95 -11.70
N ARG A 427 17.49 11.65 -11.03
CA ARG A 427 17.54 10.67 -9.92
C ARG A 427 16.88 11.15 -8.63
N ALA A 428 16.86 12.45 -8.39
CA ALA A 428 16.32 13.02 -7.15
C ALA A 428 14.84 13.41 -7.26
N LEU A 429 14.30 13.53 -8.49
CA LEU A 429 12.97 14.07 -8.75
C LEU A 429 11.86 13.35 -8.00
N GLY A 430 11.71 12.04 -8.17
CA GLY A 430 10.64 11.26 -7.52
C GLY A 430 10.70 11.33 -6.01
N PHE A 431 11.89 11.21 -5.42
CA PHE A 431 12.10 11.34 -3.98
C PHE A 431 11.72 12.72 -3.46
N LEU A 432 12.20 13.79 -4.10
CA LEU A 432 11.91 15.15 -3.66
C LEU A 432 10.42 15.50 -3.80
N VAL A 433 9.75 15.01 -4.85
CA VAL A 433 8.29 15.17 -5.00
C VAL A 433 7.56 14.44 -3.88
N ARG A 434 7.88 13.17 -3.60
CA ARG A 434 7.30 12.42 -2.48
C ARG A 434 7.45 13.14 -1.14
N GLU A 435 8.66 13.50 -0.76
CA GLU A 435 8.93 14.19 0.51
C GLU A 435 8.19 15.53 0.59
N THR A 436 8.01 16.18 -0.57
CA THR A 436 7.27 17.42 -0.66
C THR A 436 5.78 17.22 -0.38
N VAL A 437 5.17 16.21 -1.01
CA VAL A 437 3.79 15.83 -0.74
C VAL A 437 3.60 15.49 0.75
N ILE A 438 4.45 14.63 1.32
CA ILE A 438 4.35 14.20 2.73
C ILE A 438 4.32 15.40 3.66
N ASN A 439 5.25 16.35 3.48
CA ASN A 439 5.34 17.52 4.34
C ASN A 439 4.15 18.46 4.18
N VAL A 440 3.69 18.67 2.95
CA VAL A 440 2.51 19.50 2.65
C VAL A 440 1.25 18.92 3.28
N CYS A 441 0.99 17.63 3.09
CA CYS A 441 -0.18 16.96 3.66
C CYS A 441 -0.12 16.91 5.19
N ARG A 442 1.06 16.61 5.76
CA ARG A 442 1.27 16.65 7.21
C ARG A 442 1.00 18.05 7.77
N ARG A 443 1.46 19.10 7.09
CA ARG A 443 1.24 20.49 7.52
C ARG A 443 -0.24 20.85 7.49
N LYS A 444 -0.94 20.56 6.39
CA LYS A 444 -2.39 20.78 6.26
C LYS A 444 -3.19 20.08 7.37
N ARG A 445 -2.82 18.84 7.70
CA ARG A 445 -3.42 18.11 8.83
C ARG A 445 -3.16 18.79 10.17
N LEU A 446 -1.96 19.32 10.41
CA LEU A 446 -1.62 20.05 11.64
C LEU A 446 -2.28 21.43 11.75
N GLU A 447 -2.67 22.05 10.64
CA GLU A 447 -3.37 23.33 10.62
C GLU A 447 -4.88 23.19 10.86
N SER A 448 -5.42 21.99 10.68
CA SER A 448 -6.84 21.71 10.92
C SER A 448 -7.10 21.35 12.37
N ASP A 449 -7.84 22.20 13.09
CA ASP A 449 -8.31 21.93 14.45
C ASP A 449 -9.21 20.67 14.56
N LEU A 450 -9.80 20.25 13.43
CA LEU A 450 -10.65 19.06 13.34
C LEU A 450 -9.86 17.76 13.14
N TYR A 451 -8.54 17.82 12.94
CA TYR A 451 -7.75 16.64 12.63
C TYR A 451 -7.45 15.83 13.91
N ASN A 452 -7.89 14.58 13.91
CA ASN A 452 -7.51 13.60 14.92
C ASN A 452 -6.59 12.54 14.27
N PRO A 453 -5.37 12.34 14.80
CA PRO A 453 -4.48 11.30 14.30
C PRO A 453 -5.12 9.90 14.33
N PRO A 454 -4.74 8.99 13.42
CA PRO A 454 -5.37 7.67 13.32
C PRO A 454 -5.36 6.87 14.64
N HIS A 455 -4.22 6.87 15.35
CA HIS A 455 -4.11 6.20 16.64
C HIS A 455 -5.04 6.80 17.71
N VAL A 456 -5.29 8.11 17.67
CA VAL A 456 -6.24 8.79 18.56
C VAL A 456 -7.67 8.38 18.23
N ARG A 457 -8.04 8.34 16.94
CA ARG A 457 -9.38 7.91 16.50
C ARG A 457 -9.65 6.45 16.87
N ARG A 458 -8.69 5.56 16.62
CA ARG A 458 -8.75 4.15 17.04
C ARG A 458 -8.89 4.03 18.56
N LYS A 459 -8.11 4.78 19.34
CA LYS A 459 -8.23 4.81 20.81
C LYS A 459 -9.64 5.24 21.26
N HIS A 460 -10.21 6.28 20.67
CA HIS A 460 -11.57 6.71 20.99
C HIS A 460 -12.60 5.63 20.65
N LYS A 461 -12.49 5.00 19.48
CA LYS A 461 -13.40 3.90 19.09
C LYS A 461 -13.27 2.69 20.01
N ILE A 462 -12.04 2.31 20.39
CA ILE A 462 -11.80 1.25 21.38
C ILE A 462 -12.43 1.62 22.72
N THR A 463 -12.30 2.87 23.15
CA THR A 463 -12.92 3.35 24.40
C THR A 463 -14.45 3.30 24.35
N GLU A 464 -15.05 3.67 23.21
CA GLU A 464 -16.49 3.55 22.97
C GLU A 464 -16.95 2.09 23.04
N ILE A 465 -16.24 1.18 22.37
CA ILE A 465 -16.51 -0.27 22.39
C ILE A 465 -16.44 -0.80 23.82
N VAL A 466 -15.38 -0.44 24.57
CA VAL A 466 -15.24 -0.81 25.98
C VAL A 466 -16.42 -0.27 26.80
N GLN A 467 -16.83 0.99 26.63
CA GLN A 467 -17.95 1.54 27.40
C GLN A 467 -19.30 0.88 27.07
N ARG A 468 -19.51 0.53 25.80
CA ARG A 468 -20.77 -0.05 25.31
C ARG A 468 -20.90 -1.53 25.61
N TYR A 469 -19.82 -2.29 25.49
CA TYR A 469 -19.83 -3.75 25.52
C TYR A 469 -19.12 -4.36 26.72
N ARG A 470 -18.70 -3.57 27.70
CA ARG A 470 -18.04 -4.09 28.90
C ARG A 470 -18.96 -5.03 29.67
N ASN A 471 -18.46 -6.25 29.88
CA ASN A 471 -19.07 -7.21 30.78
C ASN A 471 -18.63 -6.93 32.23
N LYS A 472 -19.59 -6.72 33.13
CA LYS A 472 -19.35 -6.48 34.55
C LYS A 472 -19.52 -7.79 35.33
N GLN A 473 -18.60 -8.71 35.12
CA GLN A 473 -18.54 -9.96 35.88
C GLN A 473 -17.74 -9.77 37.16
N LEU A 474 -18.02 -10.59 38.18
CA LEU A 474 -17.16 -10.68 39.36
C LEU A 474 -15.84 -11.36 39.00
N GLU A 475 -14.76 -11.09 39.75
CA GLU A 475 -13.44 -11.70 39.52
C GLU A 475 -13.50 -13.24 39.38
N PRO A 476 -14.22 -13.99 40.25
CA PRO A 476 -14.29 -15.45 40.12
C PRO A 476 -15.02 -15.90 38.85
N GLU A 477 -16.02 -15.14 38.41
CA GLU A 477 -16.78 -15.42 37.19
C GLU A 477 -15.92 -15.16 35.95
N PHE A 478 -15.10 -14.10 35.97
CA PHE A 478 -14.13 -13.83 34.91
C PHE A 478 -13.09 -14.93 34.77
N TYR A 479 -12.51 -15.41 35.89
CA TYR A 479 -11.58 -16.53 35.81
C TYR A 479 -12.29 -17.80 35.32
N THR A 480 -13.50 -18.06 35.79
CA THR A 480 -14.29 -19.22 35.35
C THR A 480 -14.58 -19.16 33.85
N SER A 481 -14.95 -17.99 33.31
CA SER A 481 -15.20 -17.80 31.88
C SER A 481 -13.92 -17.92 31.04
N LEU A 482 -12.77 -17.49 31.57
CA LEU A 482 -11.48 -17.67 30.92
C LEU A 482 -11.14 -19.15 30.72
N PHE A 483 -11.51 -20.03 31.65
CA PHE A 483 -11.23 -21.48 31.61
C PHE A 483 -12.37 -22.33 31.05
N HIS A 484 -13.54 -21.76 30.79
CA HIS A 484 -14.61 -22.44 30.07
C HIS A 484 -14.20 -22.58 28.60
N GLU A 485 -14.24 -23.80 28.06
CA GLU A 485 -14.15 -23.97 26.61
C GLU A 485 -15.37 -23.32 25.99
N ALA A 486 -15.16 -22.42 25.02
CA ALA A 486 -16.24 -21.95 24.17
C ALA A 486 -16.74 -23.16 23.37
N GLY A 487 -17.75 -23.86 23.91
CA GLY A 487 -18.21 -25.12 23.35
C GLY A 487 -18.65 -24.94 21.90
N ASP A 488 -18.11 -25.76 21.00
CA ASP A 488 -18.55 -26.09 19.63
C ASP A 488 -19.39 -25.04 18.87
N GLY A 489 -19.06 -23.76 19.04
CA GLY A 489 -19.58 -22.70 18.22
C GLY A 489 -18.91 -22.80 16.87
N LYS A 490 -19.61 -23.38 15.89
CA LYS A 490 -19.22 -23.26 14.47
C LYS A 490 -18.75 -21.82 14.23
N PRO A 491 -17.59 -21.62 13.59
CA PRO A 491 -17.18 -20.28 13.20
C PRO A 491 -18.25 -19.74 12.26
N HIS A 492 -19.04 -18.78 12.72
CA HIS A 492 -19.83 -17.92 11.86
C HIS A 492 -18.85 -16.94 11.21
N LEU A 493 -18.23 -17.40 10.12
CA LEU A 493 -17.55 -16.60 9.12
C LEU A 493 -18.43 -16.60 7.86
#